data_AF-A0A1E5CC64-F1
#
_entry.id   AF-A0A1E5CC64-F1
#
_cell.length_a   1.000
_cell.length_b   1.000
_cell.length_c   1.000
_cell.angle_alpha   90.00
_cell.angle_beta   90.00
_cell.angle_gamma   90.00
#
_symmetry.space_group_name_H-M   'P 1'
#
loop_
_entity.id
_entity.type
_entity.pdbx_description
1 polymer ?
#
loop_
_entity_poly.entity_id
_entity_poly.type
_entity_poly.pdbx_seq_one_letter_code
_entity_poly.pdbx_strand_id
1 'polypeptide(L)'
;MVRAVFLFVMMALPLKGVCAWFSGSDALTSAHQRLLEGNTAESFDAMVEAWQQEKTSTEHRHLTELLSLAISEDCGRSLSTLSLPSWLESMVIRRETVQTPNRVYYQFSIYGNSNQGIASLSFAEWPNQSLILSELTEENENQFKLEFEAVAGAVPAGLYKLDLTSKEGEAWSSWVLIAQPEPIQKISWKDSRSWRIAPRIDLKSTCPRPFLSMNLYQQTGVEDAPIWSEDKDKNLPTSLPVIDVPNGQYWFSVALIERRWQGAILFEDVQRIARSIDLPDIDLKELSLNKDVK
;
A
#
# COMPACT_ATOMS: atom_id res chain seq x y z
N MET A 1 -31.22 -4.96 -80.30
CA MET A 1 -31.69 -5.39 -78.96
C MET A 1 -30.47 -5.66 -78.11
N VAL A 2 -30.12 -4.74 -77.21
CA VAL A 2 -28.97 -4.90 -76.29
C VAL A 2 -29.55 -4.97 -74.88
N ARG A 3 -29.34 -6.11 -74.20
CA ARG A 3 -29.78 -6.36 -72.82
C ARG A 3 -28.86 -5.59 -71.86
N ALA A 4 -29.42 -4.69 -71.07
CA ALA A 4 -28.74 -4.07 -69.94
C ALA A 4 -28.69 -5.06 -68.76
N VAL A 5 -27.49 -5.39 -68.31
CA VAL A 5 -27.22 -6.13 -67.07
C VAL A 5 -27.07 -5.11 -65.96
N PHE A 6 -28.02 -5.05 -65.03
CA PHE A 6 -27.90 -4.25 -63.81
C PHE A 6 -27.05 -5.03 -62.79
N LEU A 7 -25.83 -4.54 -62.54
CA LEU A 7 -24.94 -5.04 -61.50
C LEU A 7 -25.32 -4.34 -60.18
N PHE A 8 -25.92 -5.09 -59.25
CA PHE A 8 -26.29 -4.59 -57.92
C PHE A 8 -25.05 -4.68 -57.02
N VAL A 9 -24.37 -3.55 -56.81
CA VAL A 9 -23.24 -3.43 -55.87
C VAL A 9 -23.82 -3.30 -54.46
N MET A 10 -23.72 -4.35 -53.65
CA MET A 10 -23.95 -4.27 -52.21
C MET A 10 -22.85 -3.41 -51.58
N MET A 11 -23.18 -2.19 -51.19
CA MET A 11 -22.36 -1.41 -50.27
C MET A 11 -22.40 -2.09 -48.89
N ALA A 12 -21.32 -2.79 -48.56
CA ALA A 12 -21.03 -3.15 -47.18
C ALA A 12 -20.65 -1.87 -46.42
N LEU A 13 -21.61 -1.30 -45.68
CA LEU A 13 -21.33 -0.27 -44.69
C LEU A 13 -20.45 -0.87 -43.59
N PRO A 14 -19.32 -0.23 -43.21
CA PRO A 14 -18.55 -0.68 -42.07
C PRO A 14 -19.39 -0.47 -40.81
N LEU A 15 -19.78 -1.57 -40.17
CA LEU A 15 -20.29 -1.59 -38.80
C LEU A 15 -19.18 -1.05 -37.89
N LYS A 16 -19.19 0.27 -37.64
CA LYS A 16 -18.50 0.84 -36.49
C LYS A 16 -19.24 0.33 -35.25
N GLY A 17 -18.76 -0.76 -34.68
CA GLY A 17 -19.14 -1.21 -33.34
C GLY A 17 -18.63 -0.20 -32.33
N VAL A 18 -19.37 0.90 -32.15
CA VAL A 18 -19.21 1.76 -30.98
C VAL A 18 -19.74 0.95 -29.81
N CYS A 19 -18.81 0.45 -28.99
CA CYS A 19 -19.13 -0.29 -27.79
C CYS A 19 -20.06 0.57 -26.93
N ALA A 20 -21.26 0.07 -26.62
CA ALA A 20 -22.33 0.83 -25.94
C ALA A 20 -21.96 1.34 -24.53
N TRP A 21 -20.78 0.97 -24.01
CA TRP A 21 -20.23 1.49 -22.76
C TRP A 21 -19.87 2.98 -22.85
N PHE A 22 -19.39 3.48 -24.00
CA PHE A 22 -19.02 4.90 -24.15
C PHE A 22 -20.20 5.85 -24.41
N SER A 23 -21.44 5.41 -24.17
CA SER A 23 -22.63 6.25 -24.40
C SER A 23 -23.07 7.06 -23.17
N GLY A 24 -22.44 6.82 -22.01
CA GLY A 24 -22.73 7.53 -20.75
C GLY A 24 -21.88 8.78 -20.55
N SER A 25 -22.50 9.86 -20.07
CA SER A 25 -21.81 11.07 -19.58
C SER A 25 -21.50 11.00 -18.08
N ASP A 26 -21.37 9.80 -17.53
CA ASP A 26 -21.13 9.61 -16.10
C ASP A 26 -19.64 9.70 -15.74
N ALA A 27 -19.36 9.98 -14.47
CA ALA A 27 -18.01 10.17 -13.95
C ALA A 27 -17.12 8.94 -14.19
N LEU A 28 -17.69 7.73 -14.14
CA LEU A 28 -16.97 6.49 -14.41
C LEU A 28 -16.49 6.41 -15.86
N THR A 29 -17.35 6.73 -16.82
CA THR A 29 -17.00 6.75 -18.24
C THR A 29 -15.95 7.84 -18.53
N SER A 30 -16.10 9.01 -17.92
CA SER A 30 -15.11 10.09 -18.03
C SER A 30 -13.74 9.68 -17.48
N ALA A 31 -13.70 8.96 -16.34
CA ALA A 31 -12.46 8.46 -15.77
C ALA A 31 -11.72 7.51 -16.73
N HIS A 32 -12.46 6.59 -17.37
CA HIS A 32 -11.88 5.69 -18.38
C HIS A 32 -11.34 6.47 -19.58
N GLN A 33 -12.11 7.41 -20.13
CA GLN A 33 -11.71 8.19 -21.29
C GLN A 33 -10.42 8.96 -21.02
N ARG A 34 -10.35 9.67 -19.89
CA ARG A 34 -9.17 10.47 -19.52
C ARG A 34 -7.93 9.61 -19.34
N LEU A 35 -8.05 8.42 -18.75
CA LEU A 35 -6.91 7.51 -18.62
C LEU A 35 -6.40 7.05 -20.00
N LEU A 36 -7.31 6.70 -20.92
CA LEU A 36 -6.94 6.32 -22.28
C LEU A 36 -6.29 7.45 -23.08
N GLU A 37 -6.64 8.70 -22.76
CA GLU A 37 -6.03 9.91 -23.34
C GLU A 37 -4.68 10.28 -22.69
N GLY A 38 -4.24 9.54 -21.66
CA GLY A 38 -3.00 9.80 -20.92
C GLY A 38 -3.12 10.88 -19.85
N ASN A 39 -4.34 11.30 -19.51
CA ASN A 39 -4.63 12.30 -18.48
C ASN A 39 -4.92 11.62 -17.13
N THR A 40 -3.90 11.01 -16.53
CA THR A 40 -4.00 10.17 -15.32
C THR A 40 -4.57 10.93 -14.11
N ALA A 41 -4.14 12.18 -13.88
CA ALA A 41 -4.65 13.00 -12.77
C ALA A 41 -6.14 13.32 -12.94
N GLU A 42 -6.55 13.75 -14.13
CA GLU A 42 -7.94 14.08 -14.42
C GLU A 42 -8.84 12.83 -14.38
N SER A 43 -8.29 11.67 -14.75
CA SER A 43 -8.94 10.37 -14.59
C SER A 43 -9.19 10.07 -13.11
N PHE A 44 -8.19 10.29 -12.25
CA PHE A 44 -8.33 10.12 -10.81
C PHE A 44 -9.37 11.06 -10.20
N ASP A 45 -9.42 12.32 -10.61
CA ASP A 45 -10.46 13.25 -10.16
C ASP A 45 -11.87 12.76 -10.53
N ALA A 46 -12.04 12.23 -11.75
CA ALA A 46 -13.30 11.60 -12.16
C ALA A 46 -13.59 10.29 -11.39
N MET A 47 -12.57 9.51 -11.01
CA MET A 47 -12.75 8.35 -10.14
C MET A 47 -13.26 8.78 -8.76
N VAL A 48 -12.70 9.84 -8.18
CA VAL A 48 -13.17 10.41 -6.91
C VAL A 48 -14.63 10.83 -7.02
N GLU A 49 -15.01 11.55 -8.08
CA GLU A 49 -16.40 11.94 -8.33
C GLU A 49 -17.31 10.71 -8.46
N ALA A 50 -16.88 9.68 -9.18
CA ALA A 50 -17.62 8.44 -9.33
C ALA A 50 -17.82 7.72 -7.98
N TRP A 51 -16.82 7.71 -7.10
CA TRP A 51 -16.92 7.13 -5.76
C TRP A 51 -17.88 7.90 -4.83
N GLN A 52 -18.17 9.17 -5.11
CA GLN A 52 -19.12 9.97 -4.32
C GLN A 52 -20.58 9.71 -4.70
N GLN A 53 -20.84 9.06 -5.82
CA GLN A 53 -22.18 8.71 -6.29
C GLN A 53 -22.60 7.34 -5.75
N GLU A 54 -23.90 7.05 -5.68
CA GLU A 54 -24.37 5.70 -5.35
C GLU A 54 -23.99 4.74 -6.48
N LYS A 55 -23.35 3.61 -6.13
CA LYS A 55 -22.80 2.64 -7.08
C LYS A 55 -23.23 1.22 -6.79
N THR A 56 -23.42 0.47 -7.86
CA THR A 56 -23.56 -0.99 -7.82
C THR A 56 -22.24 -1.66 -7.46
N SER A 57 -22.29 -2.91 -6.99
CA SER A 57 -21.09 -3.71 -6.73
C SER A 57 -20.18 -3.85 -7.96
N THR A 58 -20.76 -3.87 -9.16
CA THR A 58 -20.02 -3.97 -10.43
C THR A 58 -19.23 -2.70 -10.71
N GLU A 59 -19.83 -1.52 -10.49
CA GLU A 59 -19.14 -0.24 -10.69
C GLU A 59 -18.01 -0.04 -9.67
N HIS A 60 -18.17 -0.47 -8.42
CA HIS A 60 -17.08 -0.47 -7.43
C HIS A 60 -15.88 -1.32 -7.88
N ARG A 61 -16.14 -2.51 -8.42
CA ARG A 61 -15.07 -3.36 -8.97
C ARG A 61 -14.37 -2.67 -10.14
N HIS A 62 -15.12 -2.08 -11.08
CA HIS A 62 -14.54 -1.36 -12.21
C HIS A 62 -13.69 -0.15 -11.79
N LEU A 63 -14.15 0.62 -10.79
CA LEU A 63 -13.35 1.73 -10.24
C LEU A 63 -12.04 1.24 -9.61
N THR A 64 -12.08 0.09 -8.94
CA THR A 64 -10.89 -0.52 -8.34
C THR A 64 -9.90 -0.99 -9.41
N GLU A 65 -10.39 -1.63 -10.47
CA GLU A 65 -9.58 -2.06 -11.62
C GLU A 65 -8.98 -0.86 -12.36
N LEU A 66 -9.77 0.20 -12.57
CA LEU A 66 -9.31 1.43 -13.21
C LEU A 66 -8.23 2.13 -12.39
N LEU A 67 -8.41 2.22 -11.07
CA LEU A 67 -7.38 2.77 -10.18
C LEU A 67 -6.10 1.93 -10.23
N SER A 68 -6.20 0.60 -10.23
CA SER A 68 -5.03 -0.28 -10.37
C SER A 68 -4.29 -0.05 -11.68
N LEU A 69 -5.02 0.15 -12.78
CA LEU A 69 -4.43 0.45 -14.08
C LEU A 69 -3.71 1.81 -14.06
N ALA A 70 -4.36 2.84 -13.52
CA ALA A 70 -3.77 4.17 -13.39
C ALA A 70 -2.51 4.17 -12.50
N ILE A 71 -2.51 3.43 -11.38
CA ILE A 71 -1.32 3.23 -10.55
C ILE A 71 -0.19 2.58 -11.37
N SER A 72 -0.51 1.65 -12.26
CA SER A 72 0.53 0.93 -13.02
C SER A 72 1.27 1.77 -14.07
N GLU A 73 0.74 2.94 -14.47
CA GLU A 73 1.37 3.80 -15.47
C GLU A 73 2.70 4.39 -14.96
N ASP A 74 2.74 4.86 -13.72
CA ASP A 74 3.92 5.52 -13.13
C ASP A 74 4.08 5.27 -11.62
N CYS A 75 3.56 4.14 -11.14
CA CYS A 75 3.41 3.81 -9.73
C CYS A 75 2.53 4.78 -8.94
N GLY A 76 1.62 5.48 -9.61
CA GLY A 76 0.61 6.38 -9.03
C GLY A 76 1.12 7.78 -8.69
N ARG A 77 2.30 8.17 -9.20
CA ARG A 77 2.89 9.49 -8.97
C ARG A 77 2.10 10.61 -9.62
N SER A 78 1.46 10.34 -10.75
CA SER A 78 0.64 11.31 -11.50
C SER A 78 -0.85 11.25 -11.16
N LEU A 79 -1.28 10.42 -10.21
CA LEU A 79 -2.71 10.32 -9.83
C LEU A 79 -3.27 11.63 -9.26
N SER A 80 -2.44 12.49 -8.69
CA SER A 80 -2.90 13.82 -8.26
C SER A 80 -1.83 14.86 -8.54
N THR A 81 -2.26 16.03 -8.99
CA THR A 81 -1.42 17.23 -9.13
C THR A 81 -1.30 18.02 -7.84
N LEU A 82 -2.03 17.62 -6.79
CA LEU A 82 -1.97 18.25 -5.48
C LEU A 82 -0.59 18.00 -4.85
N SER A 83 0.14 19.09 -4.65
CA SER A 83 1.42 19.07 -3.93
C SER A 83 1.19 19.23 -2.42
N LEU A 84 2.17 18.79 -1.63
CA LEU A 84 2.20 19.11 -0.21
C LEU A 84 2.52 20.60 -0.04
N PRO A 85 1.87 21.30 0.92
CA PRO A 85 2.21 22.67 1.25
C PRO A 85 3.62 22.74 1.84
N SER A 86 4.23 23.93 1.85
CA SER A 86 5.62 24.11 2.29
C SER A 86 5.89 23.71 3.75
N TRP A 87 4.85 23.64 4.57
CA TRP A 87 4.97 23.22 5.97
C TRP A 87 4.90 21.70 6.17
N LEU A 88 4.40 20.94 5.19
CA LEU A 88 4.26 19.49 5.23
C LEU A 88 5.31 18.84 4.32
N GLU A 89 6.36 18.28 4.91
CA GLU A 89 7.50 17.73 4.17
C GLU A 89 7.21 16.34 3.60
N SER A 90 6.45 15.53 4.33
CA SER A 90 6.13 14.16 3.95
C SER A 90 4.77 13.71 4.46
N MET A 91 4.13 12.82 3.69
CA MET A 91 2.84 12.25 4.01
C MET A 91 2.82 10.77 3.60
N VAL A 92 2.70 9.88 4.58
CA VAL A 92 2.72 8.43 4.39
C VAL A 92 1.46 7.80 4.95
N ILE A 93 0.84 6.92 4.16
CA ILE A 93 -0.24 6.04 4.57
C ILE A 93 0.29 4.62 4.53
N ARG A 94 0.30 3.94 5.66
CA ARG A 94 0.82 2.58 5.80
C ARG A 94 -0.26 1.61 6.24
N ARG A 95 -0.39 0.53 5.48
CA ARG A 95 -1.25 -0.61 5.78
C ARG A 95 -0.37 -1.81 6.06
N GLU A 96 -0.60 -2.46 7.19
CA GLU A 96 0.26 -3.53 7.65
C GLU A 96 -0.56 -4.74 8.06
N THR A 97 -0.21 -5.90 7.50
CA THR A 97 -0.69 -7.20 7.96
C THR A 97 0.40 -7.84 8.80
N VAL A 98 0.13 -8.06 10.07
CA VAL A 98 1.07 -8.69 11.00
C VAL A 98 0.64 -10.12 11.31
N GLN A 99 1.50 -11.07 10.97
CA GLN A 99 1.33 -12.48 11.27
C GLN A 99 2.30 -12.90 12.37
N THR A 100 1.74 -13.29 13.51
CA THR A 100 2.44 -13.91 14.63
C THR A 100 2.09 -15.41 14.69
N PRO A 101 2.76 -16.23 15.53
CA PRO A 101 2.39 -17.65 15.65
C PRO A 101 0.93 -17.86 16.11
N ASN A 102 0.39 -16.91 16.89
CA ASN A 102 -0.90 -17.07 17.57
C ASN A 102 -2.04 -16.30 16.91
N ARG A 103 -1.75 -15.29 16.07
CA ARG A 103 -2.77 -14.46 15.42
C ARG A 103 -2.25 -13.74 14.18
N VAL A 104 -3.17 -13.41 13.29
CA VAL A 104 -3.00 -12.39 12.25
C VAL A 104 -3.83 -11.17 12.66
N TYR A 105 -3.26 -9.98 12.56
CA TYR A 105 -3.97 -8.73 12.80
C TYR A 105 -3.51 -7.65 11.82
N TYR A 106 -4.29 -6.58 11.75
CA TYR A 106 -4.03 -5.47 10.85
C TYR A 106 -3.68 -4.22 11.65
N GLN A 107 -2.72 -3.47 11.12
CA GLN A 107 -2.36 -2.14 11.58
C GLN A 107 -2.53 -1.17 10.42
N PHE A 108 -3.03 0.01 10.73
CA PHE A 108 -3.07 1.13 9.81
C PHE A 108 -2.34 2.29 10.47
N SER A 109 -1.61 3.08 9.71
CA SER A 109 -0.99 4.29 10.23
C SER A 109 -0.89 5.37 9.18
N ILE A 110 -0.96 6.60 9.65
CA ILE A 110 -0.84 7.81 8.87
C ILE A 110 0.23 8.64 9.56
N TYR A 111 1.34 8.91 8.88
CA TYR A 111 2.48 9.60 9.50
C TYR A 111 3.25 10.45 8.51
N GLY A 112 4.05 11.37 9.02
CA GLY A 112 4.83 12.27 8.19
C GLY A 112 5.64 13.26 8.99
N ASN A 113 6.19 14.25 8.28
CA ASN A 113 7.04 15.29 8.84
C ASN A 113 6.46 16.67 8.54
N SER A 114 6.47 17.54 9.54
CA SER A 114 6.08 18.94 9.43
C SER A 114 7.13 19.83 10.07
N ASN A 115 7.41 20.98 9.48
CA ASN A 115 8.35 21.96 10.04
C ASN A 115 7.67 22.99 10.96
N GLN A 116 6.34 23.13 10.87
CA GLN A 116 5.52 23.99 11.73
C GLN A 116 4.76 23.21 12.82
N GLY A 117 4.85 21.88 12.81
CA GLY A 117 4.04 21.02 13.66
C GLY A 117 2.60 20.88 13.16
N ILE A 118 1.95 19.77 13.55
CA ILE A 118 0.54 19.49 13.23
C ILE A 118 -0.34 19.75 14.46
N ALA A 119 -1.37 20.58 14.29
CA ALA A 119 -2.40 20.81 15.31
C ALA A 119 -3.48 19.74 15.30
N SER A 120 -3.92 19.33 14.12
CA SER A 120 -4.94 18.29 13.97
C SER A 120 -4.71 17.48 12.71
N LEU A 121 -5.03 16.19 12.80
CA LEU A 121 -5.07 15.26 11.68
C LEU A 121 -6.39 14.51 11.76
N SER A 122 -7.10 14.46 10.64
CA SER A 122 -8.31 13.64 10.51
C SER A 122 -8.29 12.81 9.24
N PHE A 123 -8.77 11.58 9.37
CA PHE A 123 -8.95 10.66 8.27
C PHE A 123 -10.33 10.04 8.38
N ALA A 124 -11.17 10.25 7.36
CA ALA A 124 -12.59 9.88 7.42
C ALA A 124 -13.05 9.19 6.14
N GLU A 125 -13.78 8.09 6.28
CA GLU A 125 -14.42 7.40 5.16
C GLU A 125 -15.60 8.23 4.61
N TRP A 126 -15.71 8.30 3.29
CA TRP A 126 -16.85 8.91 2.60
C TRP A 126 -17.91 7.87 2.26
N PRO A 127 -19.22 8.13 2.48
CA PRO A 127 -19.82 9.32 3.08
C PRO A 127 -19.96 9.24 4.61
N ASN A 128 -19.63 8.09 5.22
CA ASN A 128 -20.04 7.75 6.58
C ASN A 128 -19.23 8.41 7.72
N GLN A 129 -18.32 9.35 7.42
CA GLN A 129 -17.66 10.25 8.37
C GLN A 129 -17.18 9.56 9.66
N SER A 130 -16.64 8.34 9.57
CA SER A 130 -15.94 7.73 10.69
C SER A 130 -14.67 8.54 10.94
N LEU A 131 -14.83 9.60 11.73
CA LEU A 131 -13.81 10.59 12.01
C LEU A 131 -12.83 10.01 13.00
N ILE A 132 -11.59 9.80 12.57
CA ILE A 132 -10.52 9.53 13.52
C ILE A 132 -9.74 10.82 13.70
N LEU A 133 -9.77 11.33 14.94
CA LEU A 133 -8.97 12.45 15.39
C LEU A 133 -7.80 11.93 16.22
N SER A 134 -6.60 12.44 15.93
CA SER A 134 -5.47 12.33 16.85
C SER A 134 -5.32 13.65 17.60
N GLU A 135 -5.25 13.60 18.93
CA GLU A 135 -4.66 14.69 19.71
C GLU A 135 -3.15 14.42 19.76
N LEU A 136 -2.38 15.16 18.94
CA LEU A 136 -0.93 15.05 18.92
C LEU A 136 -0.35 15.74 20.16
N THR A 137 0.57 15.06 20.84
CA THR A 137 1.34 15.62 21.97
C THR A 137 2.48 16.50 21.47
N GLU A 138 2.92 17.47 22.29
CA GLU A 138 3.99 18.44 21.94
C GLU A 138 5.29 17.77 21.44
N GLU A 139 5.59 16.56 21.89
CA GLU A 139 6.80 15.82 21.49
C GLU A 139 6.78 15.29 20.05
N ASN A 140 5.59 15.09 19.46
CA ASN A 140 5.44 14.44 18.15
C ASN A 140 4.84 15.37 17.07
N GLU A 141 4.81 16.68 17.29
CA GLU A 141 4.14 17.61 16.38
C GLU A 141 4.84 17.69 15.01
N ASN A 142 6.17 17.63 14.99
CA ASN A 142 6.98 17.68 13.77
C ASN A 142 7.18 16.31 13.12
N GLN A 143 6.97 15.22 13.88
CA GLN A 143 7.01 13.83 13.42
C GLN A 143 5.70 13.16 13.83
N PHE A 144 4.62 13.58 13.18
CA PHE A 144 3.30 13.13 13.56
C PHE A 144 3.08 11.69 13.10
N LYS A 145 2.40 10.92 13.96
CA LYS A 145 1.97 9.56 13.65
C LYS A 145 0.62 9.31 14.30
N LEU A 146 -0.36 8.97 13.48
CA LEU A 146 -1.63 8.40 13.90
C LEU A 146 -1.56 6.90 13.61
N GLU A 147 -1.71 6.08 14.65
CA GLU A 147 -1.69 4.63 14.55
C GLU A 147 -3.01 4.01 14.99
N PHE A 148 -3.41 2.99 14.24
CA PHE A 148 -4.62 2.23 14.45
C PHE A 148 -4.22 0.79 14.74
N GLU A 149 -4.12 0.47 16.03
CA GLU A 149 -3.79 -0.88 16.44
C GLU A 149 -5.02 -1.80 16.43
N ALA A 150 -4.81 -3.02 15.95
CA ALA A 150 -5.74 -4.13 16.13
C ALA A 150 -7.17 -3.88 15.64
N VAL A 151 -7.33 -3.18 14.51
CA VAL A 151 -8.62 -3.10 13.81
C VAL A 151 -9.06 -4.54 13.48
N ALA A 152 -10.31 -4.90 13.79
CA ALA A 152 -10.84 -6.25 13.60
C ALA A 152 -10.80 -6.74 12.13
N GLY A 153 -10.39 -5.89 11.19
CA GLY A 153 -10.10 -6.19 9.80
C GLY A 153 -9.20 -5.13 9.17
N ALA A 154 -8.74 -5.37 7.94
CA ALA A 154 -8.03 -4.36 7.15
C ALA A 154 -8.94 -3.15 6.87
N VAL A 155 -8.35 -1.96 6.71
CA VAL A 155 -9.07 -0.76 6.29
C VAL A 155 -9.79 -1.06 4.96
N PRO A 156 -11.13 -0.90 4.90
CA PRO A 156 -11.88 -1.28 3.71
C PRO A 156 -11.48 -0.45 2.50
N ALA A 157 -11.61 -1.04 1.33
CA ALA A 157 -11.45 -0.30 0.09
C ALA A 157 -12.55 0.77 -0.01
N GLY A 158 -12.20 1.99 -0.43
CA GLY A 158 -13.14 3.09 -0.47
C GLY A 158 -12.48 4.45 -0.64
N LEU A 159 -13.32 5.48 -0.62
CA LEU A 159 -12.93 6.88 -0.67
C LEU A 159 -12.82 7.46 0.74
N TYR A 160 -11.71 8.11 1.01
CA TYR A 160 -11.41 8.72 2.29
C TYR A 160 -10.98 10.17 2.10
N LYS A 161 -11.29 11.01 3.07
CA LYS A 161 -10.79 12.38 3.14
C LYS A 161 -9.71 12.47 4.22
N LEU A 162 -8.55 12.99 3.84
CA LEU A 162 -7.44 13.31 4.72
C LEU A 162 -7.39 14.82 4.90
N ASP A 163 -7.56 15.32 6.12
CA ASP A 163 -7.46 16.73 6.46
C ASP A 163 -6.39 16.93 7.55
N LEU A 164 -5.49 17.90 7.34
CA LEU A 164 -4.46 18.32 8.30
C LEU A 164 -4.55 19.82 8.55
N THR A 165 -4.30 20.24 9.79
CA THR A 165 -4.13 21.66 10.16
C THR A 165 -2.79 21.85 10.87
N SER A 166 -1.98 22.80 10.43
CA SER A 166 -0.72 23.17 11.10
C SER A 166 -0.98 23.93 12.40
N LYS A 167 0.03 24.04 13.28
CA LYS A 167 -0.06 24.88 14.49
C LYS A 167 -0.19 26.37 14.19
N GLU A 168 0.25 26.80 13.00
CA GLU A 168 0.07 28.17 12.51
C GLU A 168 -1.34 28.40 11.90
N GLY A 169 -2.18 27.36 11.84
CA GLY A 169 -3.57 27.43 11.38
C GLY A 169 -3.75 27.23 9.88
N GLU A 170 -2.70 26.82 9.15
CA GLU A 170 -2.80 26.47 7.73
C GLU A 170 -3.45 25.10 7.56
N ALA A 171 -4.37 24.96 6.60
CA ALA A 171 -5.10 23.71 6.36
C ALA A 171 -4.73 23.09 5.00
N TRP A 172 -4.64 21.77 4.97
CA TRP A 172 -4.45 20.99 3.76
C TRP A 172 -5.36 19.77 3.74
N SER A 173 -5.92 19.46 2.57
CA SER A 173 -6.90 18.41 2.38
C SER A 173 -6.61 17.63 1.11
N SER A 174 -6.71 16.30 1.17
CA SER A 174 -6.62 15.44 -0.01
C SER A 174 -7.65 14.32 0.04
N TRP A 175 -8.20 13.98 -1.13
CA TRP A 175 -8.91 12.73 -1.31
C TRP A 175 -7.93 11.56 -1.38
N VAL A 176 -8.34 10.44 -0.81
CA VAL A 176 -7.55 9.22 -0.74
C VAL A 176 -8.39 8.03 -1.15
N LEU A 177 -8.04 7.38 -2.26
CA LEU A 177 -8.63 6.11 -2.64
C LEU A 177 -7.80 4.95 -2.08
N ILE A 178 -8.42 4.16 -1.21
CA ILE A 178 -7.85 2.91 -0.72
C ILE A 178 -8.39 1.79 -1.60
N ALA A 179 -7.51 1.13 -2.36
CA ALA A 179 -7.85 -0.11 -3.07
C ALA A 179 -7.81 -1.32 -2.13
N GLN A 180 -8.42 -2.44 -2.51
CA GLN A 180 -8.28 -3.67 -1.74
C GLN A 180 -6.80 -4.11 -1.73
N PRO A 181 -6.24 -4.55 -0.58
CA PRO A 181 -4.85 -4.98 -0.53
C PRO A 181 -4.64 -6.28 -1.31
N GLU A 182 -3.99 -6.18 -2.47
CA GLU A 182 -3.52 -7.32 -3.26
C GLU A 182 -2.00 -7.29 -3.35
N PRO A 183 -1.29 -8.03 -2.48
CA PRO A 183 0.17 -7.99 -2.47
C PRO A 183 0.75 -8.64 -3.73
N ILE A 184 1.69 -7.96 -4.40
CA ILE A 184 2.36 -8.52 -5.59
C ILE A 184 3.30 -9.67 -5.24
N GLN A 185 3.71 -9.74 -3.97
CA GLN A 185 4.60 -10.76 -3.45
C GLN A 185 4.22 -11.11 -2.00
N LYS A 186 4.27 -12.39 -1.61
CA LYS A 186 3.88 -12.85 -0.26
C LYS A 186 5.06 -13.39 0.53
N ILE A 187 5.06 -13.18 1.84
CA ILE A 187 6.08 -13.69 2.77
C ILE A 187 5.46 -14.64 3.80
N SER A 188 6.19 -15.69 4.20
CA SER A 188 5.74 -16.66 5.20
C SER A 188 6.92 -17.35 5.89
N TRP A 189 6.74 -17.81 7.13
CA TRP A 189 7.76 -18.61 7.83
C TRP A 189 8.00 -19.95 7.13
N LYS A 190 9.28 -20.36 7.08
CA LYS A 190 9.70 -21.72 6.70
C LYS A 190 10.12 -22.51 7.93
N ASP A 191 10.88 -21.89 8.83
CA ASP A 191 11.27 -22.43 10.14
C ASP A 191 11.41 -21.29 11.18
N SER A 192 12.18 -21.49 12.25
CA SER A 192 12.39 -20.48 13.31
C SER A 192 13.17 -19.25 12.83
N ARG A 193 14.04 -19.39 11.81
CA ARG A 193 14.96 -18.35 11.36
C ARG A 193 14.97 -18.14 9.85
N SER A 194 14.22 -18.94 9.10
CA SER A 194 14.11 -18.84 7.66
C SER A 194 12.68 -18.63 7.22
N TRP A 195 12.52 -17.91 6.11
CA TRP A 195 11.25 -17.54 5.53
C TRP A 195 11.24 -17.81 4.03
N ARG A 196 10.05 -17.93 3.47
CA ARG A 196 9.82 -18.01 2.03
C ARG A 196 9.23 -16.70 1.56
N ILE A 197 9.78 -16.20 0.45
CA ILE A 197 9.21 -15.11 -0.31
C ILE A 197 8.69 -15.72 -1.62
N ALA A 198 7.38 -15.66 -1.84
CA ALA A 198 6.76 -16.16 -3.05
C ALA A 198 7.32 -15.41 -4.28
N PRO A 199 7.31 -15.99 -5.49
CA PRO A 199 7.61 -15.25 -6.71
C PRO A 199 6.65 -14.06 -6.90
N ARG A 200 7.10 -13.04 -7.63
CA ARG A 200 6.24 -11.90 -7.97
C ARG A 200 5.19 -12.31 -8.99
N ILE A 201 3.98 -11.78 -8.82
CA ILE A 201 2.86 -11.99 -9.74
C ILE A 201 3.04 -11.14 -11.01
N ASP A 202 3.67 -9.97 -10.91
CA ASP A 202 4.03 -9.11 -12.05
C ASP A 202 5.52 -8.73 -12.04
N LEU A 203 6.17 -8.88 -13.20
CA LEU A 203 7.58 -8.61 -13.44
C LEU A 203 7.82 -7.27 -14.17
N LYS A 204 6.78 -6.61 -14.69
CA LYS A 204 6.85 -5.39 -15.50
C LYS A 204 6.39 -4.13 -14.76
N SER A 205 6.39 -4.16 -13.45
CA SER A 205 5.93 -3.02 -12.65
C SER A 205 6.85 -1.82 -12.80
N THR A 206 6.25 -0.66 -13.05
CA THR A 206 6.87 0.68 -12.96
C THR A 206 7.17 1.07 -11.51
N CYS A 207 6.63 0.32 -10.54
CA CYS A 207 6.87 0.55 -9.13
C CYS A 207 8.26 0.11 -8.67
N PRO A 208 8.77 0.72 -7.58
CA PRO A 208 9.93 0.23 -6.88
C PRO A 208 9.77 -1.23 -6.50
N ARG A 209 10.88 -1.95 -6.51
CA ARG A 209 10.92 -3.31 -6.00
C ARG A 209 10.60 -3.31 -4.50
N PRO A 210 9.77 -4.24 -4.02
CA PRO A 210 9.63 -4.45 -2.59
C PRO A 210 10.98 -4.71 -1.93
N PHE A 211 11.14 -4.20 -0.72
CA PHE A 211 12.32 -4.38 0.10
C PHE A 211 11.95 -5.11 1.40
N LEU A 212 12.95 -5.73 2.02
CA LEU A 212 12.81 -6.46 3.26
C LEU A 212 13.35 -5.62 4.42
N SER A 213 12.61 -5.54 5.52
CA SER A 213 13.08 -4.97 6.79
C SER A 213 13.09 -6.05 7.85
N MET A 214 14.25 -6.35 8.40
CA MET A 214 14.45 -7.35 9.45
C MET A 214 14.78 -6.64 10.75
N ASN A 215 14.05 -6.96 11.82
CA ASN A 215 14.18 -6.27 13.10
C ASN A 215 14.16 -7.28 14.24
N LEU A 216 15.09 -7.12 15.18
CA LEU A 216 15.20 -7.92 16.40
C LEU A 216 14.97 -7.01 17.62
N TYR A 217 14.09 -7.44 18.52
CA TYR A 217 13.73 -6.72 19.74
C TYR A 217 14.02 -7.60 20.97
N GLN A 218 14.41 -6.97 22.08
CA GLN A 218 14.50 -7.66 23.37
C GLN A 218 13.09 -7.97 23.89
N GLN A 219 12.85 -9.20 24.33
CA GLN A 219 11.52 -9.61 24.81
C GLN A 219 11.14 -8.98 26.17
N THR A 220 12.14 -8.49 26.91
CA THR A 220 12.00 -7.99 28.29
C THR A 220 12.18 -6.47 28.41
N GLY A 221 12.43 -5.77 27.30
CA GLY A 221 12.70 -4.34 27.29
C GLY A 221 11.42 -3.51 27.13
N VAL A 222 11.35 -2.39 27.84
CA VAL A 222 10.32 -1.34 27.69
C VAL A 222 10.64 -0.42 26.48
N GLU A 223 11.59 -0.81 25.63
CA GLU A 223 11.99 -0.04 24.46
C GLU A 223 11.29 -0.59 23.21
N ASP A 224 10.49 0.26 22.57
CA ASP A 224 9.82 -0.01 21.29
C ASP A 224 10.81 -0.06 20.10
N ALA A 225 12.09 0.26 20.34
CA ALA A 225 13.13 0.29 19.31
C ALA A 225 13.80 -1.08 19.14
N PRO A 226 14.13 -1.50 17.90
CA PRO A 226 14.86 -2.73 17.67
C PRO A 226 16.32 -2.58 18.12
N ILE A 227 16.86 -3.63 18.78
CA ILE A 227 18.28 -3.72 19.12
C ILE A 227 19.16 -4.05 17.91
N TRP A 228 18.55 -4.55 16.85
CA TRP A 228 19.18 -4.78 15.56
C TRP A 228 18.16 -4.62 14.45
N SER A 229 18.53 -3.91 13.39
CA SER A 229 17.68 -3.67 12.23
C SER A 229 18.53 -3.73 10.96
N GLU A 230 17.99 -4.32 9.90
CA GLU A 230 18.62 -4.33 8.59
C GLU A 230 17.56 -4.29 7.48
N ASP A 231 17.72 -3.33 6.57
CA ASP A 231 16.90 -3.20 5.37
C ASP A 231 17.65 -3.69 4.13
N LYS A 232 16.97 -4.46 3.28
CA LYS A 232 17.50 -5.04 2.04
C LYS A 232 16.56 -4.81 0.86
N ASP A 233 17.02 -4.08 -0.14
CA ASP A 233 16.30 -3.80 -1.38
C ASP A 233 16.66 -4.76 -2.54
N LYS A 234 17.79 -5.47 -2.41
CA LYS A 234 18.34 -6.41 -3.40
C LYS A 234 18.69 -7.73 -2.75
N ASN A 235 18.58 -8.81 -3.52
CA ASN A 235 18.88 -10.18 -3.08
C ASN A 235 18.23 -10.48 -1.73
N LEU A 236 16.90 -10.32 -1.66
CA LEU A 236 16.14 -10.40 -0.42
C LEU A 236 16.51 -11.69 0.32
N PRO A 237 17.11 -11.60 1.53
CA PRO A 237 17.52 -12.78 2.26
C PRO A 237 16.30 -13.61 2.63
N THR A 238 16.53 -14.90 2.87
CA THR A 238 15.49 -15.86 3.27
C THR A 238 15.80 -16.53 4.60
N SER A 239 16.78 -16.00 5.32
CA SER A 239 17.21 -16.47 6.63
C SER A 239 17.83 -15.32 7.43
N LEU A 240 17.68 -15.38 8.75
CA LEU A 240 18.32 -14.46 9.68
C LEU A 240 19.85 -14.55 9.48
N PRO A 241 20.53 -13.43 9.21
CA PRO A 241 21.99 -13.43 9.12
C PRO A 241 22.62 -13.74 10.47
N VAL A 242 23.91 -14.12 10.46
CA VAL A 242 24.67 -14.24 11.71
C VAL A 242 24.81 -12.85 12.31
N ILE A 243 24.30 -12.68 13.52
CA ILE A 243 24.30 -11.41 14.26
C ILE A 243 24.94 -11.64 15.63
N ASP A 244 25.72 -10.66 16.07
CA ASP A 244 26.39 -10.67 17.36
C ASP A 244 25.48 -10.00 18.40
N VAL A 245 24.68 -10.81 19.09
CA VAL A 245 23.79 -10.37 20.16
C VAL A 245 23.94 -11.31 21.37
N PRO A 246 23.70 -10.82 22.60
CA PRO A 246 23.79 -11.66 23.80
C PRO A 246 22.92 -12.91 23.72
N ASN A 247 23.28 -13.94 24.48
CA ASN A 247 22.44 -15.14 24.55
C ASN A 247 21.10 -14.80 25.22
N GLY A 248 19.98 -15.14 24.59
CA GLY A 248 18.66 -14.85 25.13
C GLY A 248 17.51 -15.12 24.15
N GLN A 249 16.31 -14.83 24.63
CA GLN A 249 15.09 -14.91 23.85
C GLN A 249 14.75 -13.53 23.28
N TYR A 250 14.43 -13.49 21.99
CA TYR A 250 14.20 -12.27 21.24
C TYR A 250 12.89 -12.34 20.47
N TRP A 251 12.28 -11.17 20.24
CA TRP A 251 11.21 -11.04 19.27
C TRP A 251 11.81 -10.66 17.92
N PHE A 252 11.69 -11.55 16.93
CA PHE A 252 12.21 -11.33 15.59
C PHE A 252 11.07 -11.06 14.62
N SER A 253 11.21 -10.01 13.81
CA SER A 253 10.25 -9.66 12.79
C SER A 253 10.91 -9.44 11.44
N VAL A 254 10.23 -9.88 10.39
CA VAL A 254 10.61 -9.68 8.99
C VAL A 254 9.42 -9.08 8.27
N ALA A 255 9.61 -7.92 7.64
CA ALA A 255 8.60 -7.23 6.88
C ALA A 255 8.98 -7.15 5.40
N LEU A 256 8.07 -7.53 4.52
CA LEU A 256 8.14 -7.24 3.09
C LEU A 256 7.31 -5.98 2.83
N ILE A 257 7.94 -4.94 2.30
CA ILE A 257 7.35 -3.60 2.18
C ILE A 257 7.27 -3.24 0.69
N GLU A 258 6.06 -2.95 0.24
CA GLU A 258 5.75 -2.47 -1.11
C GLU A 258 5.41 -0.99 -1.06
N ARG A 259 5.85 -0.21 -2.06
CA ARG A 259 5.66 1.24 -2.10
C ARG A 259 5.02 1.67 -3.41
N ARG A 260 4.04 2.56 -3.28
CA ARG A 260 3.40 3.27 -4.41
C ARG A 260 3.01 4.68 -3.99
N TRP A 261 2.54 5.48 -4.93
CA TRP A 261 2.10 6.84 -4.69
C TRP A 261 0.63 7.04 -5.05
N GLN A 262 0.07 8.12 -4.53
CA GLN A 262 -1.15 8.73 -5.04
C GLN A 262 -0.93 10.24 -5.04
N GLY A 263 -0.29 10.73 -6.10
CA GLY A 263 0.29 12.07 -6.12
C GLY A 263 1.42 12.20 -5.10
N ALA A 264 1.32 13.20 -4.23
CA ALA A 264 2.35 13.46 -3.22
C ALA A 264 2.29 12.53 -1.98
N ILE A 265 1.24 11.73 -1.83
CA ILE A 265 1.10 10.80 -0.71
C ILE A 265 1.80 9.47 -1.01
N LEU A 266 2.71 9.04 -0.14
CA LEU A 266 3.34 7.73 -0.20
C LEU A 266 2.42 6.68 0.45
N PHE A 267 2.19 5.58 -0.23
CA PHE A 267 1.55 4.40 0.32
C PHE A 267 2.57 3.29 0.58
N GLU A 268 2.51 2.71 1.77
CA GLU A 268 3.27 1.52 2.15
C GLU A 268 2.32 0.36 2.45
N ASP A 269 2.49 -0.73 1.71
CA ASP A 269 1.79 -1.99 1.94
C ASP A 269 2.78 -2.98 2.54
N VAL A 270 2.56 -3.35 3.81
CA VAL A 270 3.51 -4.11 4.62
C VAL A 270 2.94 -5.46 5.00
N GLN A 271 3.70 -6.51 4.73
CA GLN A 271 3.46 -7.85 5.27
C GLN A 271 4.55 -8.19 6.26
N ARG A 272 4.21 -8.24 7.55
CA ARG A 272 5.14 -8.58 8.62
C ARG A 272 4.85 -9.98 9.14
N ILE A 273 5.89 -10.81 9.17
CA ILE A 273 5.90 -12.05 9.94
C ILE A 273 6.77 -11.84 11.17
N ALA A 274 6.29 -12.21 12.35
CA ALA A 274 7.03 -12.02 13.59
C ALA A 274 6.88 -13.25 14.49
N ARG A 275 7.92 -13.57 15.27
CA ARG A 275 7.89 -14.67 16.26
C ARG A 275 9.00 -14.50 17.29
N SER A 276 8.84 -15.19 18.40
CA SER A 276 9.95 -15.36 19.36
C SER A 276 10.97 -16.38 18.83
N ILE A 277 12.26 -16.08 19.05
CA ILE A 277 13.42 -16.93 18.71
C ILE A 277 14.43 -16.92 19.86
N ASP A 278 15.22 -17.98 19.99
CA ASP A 278 16.36 -18.04 20.92
C ASP A 278 17.67 -17.83 20.14
N LEU A 279 18.61 -17.05 20.68
CA LEU A 279 19.94 -16.85 20.13
C LEU A 279 21.01 -17.04 21.23
N PRO A 280 22.19 -17.63 20.92
CA PRO A 280 22.49 -18.42 19.74
C PRO A 280 21.66 -19.72 19.74
N ASP A 281 21.41 -20.29 18.55
CA ASP A 281 20.82 -21.64 18.52
C ASP A 281 21.92 -22.55 18.98
N ILE A 282 21.64 -23.33 19.99
CA ILE A 282 22.41 -24.53 20.21
C ILE A 282 21.82 -25.57 19.25
N ASP A 283 22.39 -25.71 18.06
CA ASP A 283 22.07 -26.88 17.23
C ASP A 283 22.61 -28.13 17.95
N LEU A 284 21.70 -28.90 18.54
CA LEU A 284 22.03 -30.14 19.25
C LEU A 284 22.80 -31.13 18.35
N LYS A 285 22.71 -31.01 17.02
CA LYS A 285 23.50 -31.82 16.08
C LYS A 285 24.98 -31.42 16.05
N GLU A 286 25.31 -30.14 16.14
CA GLU A 286 26.70 -29.69 16.20
C GLU A 286 27.39 -30.09 17.52
N LEU A 287 26.63 -30.16 18.62
CA LEU A 287 27.13 -30.69 19.89
C LEU A 287 27.39 -32.21 19.86
N SER A 288 26.72 -32.95 18.97
CA SER A 288 26.90 -34.40 18.85
C SER A 288 28.16 -34.78 18.06
N LEU A 289 28.57 -33.97 17.08
CA LEU A 289 29.78 -34.20 16.28
C LEU A 289 31.08 -33.98 17.07
N ASN A 290 31.05 -33.15 18.11
CA ASN A 290 32.21 -32.86 18.96
C ASN A 290 32.41 -33.85 20.14
N LYS A 291 31.53 -34.85 20.30
CA LYS A 291 31.66 -35.87 21.36
C LYS A 291 32.42 -37.13 20.94
N ASP A 292 32.67 -37.32 19.64
CA ASP A 292 33.37 -38.51 19.11
C ASP A 292 34.87 -38.30 18.87
N VAL A 293 35.45 -37.19 19.36
CA VAL A 293 36.90 -36.99 19.42
C VAL A 293 37.35 -37.04 20.88
N LYS A 294 37.50 -38.27 21.40
CA LYS A 294 38.31 -38.55 22.59
C LYS A 294 38.96 -39.92 22.49
#